data_AF-A0A2N1PDW0-F1
#
_entry.id   AF-A0A2N1PDW0-F1
#
_cell.length_a   1.000
_cell.length_b   1.000
_cell.length_c   1.000
_cell.angle_alpha   90.00
_cell.angle_beta   90.00
_cell.angle_gamma   90.00
#
_symmetry.space_group_name_H-M   'P 1'
#
loop_
_entity.id
_entity.type
_entity.pdbx_description
1 polymer ?
#
loop_
_entity_poly.entity_id
_entity_poly.type
_entity_poly.pdbx_seq_one_letter_code
_entity_poly.pdbx_strand_id
1 'polypeptide(L)'
;MTSFNKFFKVKSMRFFIIVFAIILLIANSVFFVISKTQYDKQVKRDRDSYLVMMVHLITMEDIETAVVYSEHYYHTQGIKLSVYDSENNLIFISEENPNSDIMYSLISDEGINLGSVYYDDESSILGLELTEGIVILNAISLLLFISFSVILYRYLNSWYKLLEGDFERIGRKDNNFNFSDLEELNIRLVNLIEKEKILRENQREYTRSIAHDFKTPLTVIRAYIEGIFLKRLEFNDQAFKDILDEVDNL
;
A
#
# COMPACT_ATOMS: atom_id res chain seq x y z
N MET A 1 -17.62 -8.62 16.05
CA MET A 1 -16.45 -7.79 16.42
C MET A 1 -15.23 -8.29 15.64
N THR A 2 -14.62 -7.47 14.79
CA THR A 2 -13.32 -7.79 14.16
C THR A 2 -12.19 -7.53 15.15
N SER A 3 -11.28 -8.49 15.34
CA SER A 3 -10.12 -8.29 16.22
C SER A 3 -9.22 -7.15 15.70
N PHE A 4 -8.63 -6.38 16.62
CA PHE A 4 -7.73 -5.28 16.30
C PHE A 4 -6.58 -5.74 15.39
N ASN A 5 -6.02 -6.92 15.65
CA ASN A 5 -4.96 -7.53 14.84
C ASN A 5 -5.41 -7.76 13.39
N LYS A 6 -6.62 -8.29 13.18
CA LYS A 6 -7.16 -8.53 11.84
C LYS A 6 -7.45 -7.22 11.11
N PHE A 7 -7.94 -6.21 11.83
CA PHE A 7 -8.17 -4.88 11.27
C PHE A 7 -6.87 -4.19 10.85
N PHE A 8 -5.86 -4.15 11.73
CA PHE A 8 -4.58 -3.50 11.45
C PHE A 8 -3.86 -4.21 10.30
N LYS A 9 -3.85 -5.55 10.27
CA LYS A 9 -3.26 -6.35 9.18
C LYS A 9 -3.87 -6.05 7.82
N VAL A 10 -5.19 -6.06 7.72
CA VAL A 10 -5.88 -5.80 6.45
C VAL A 10 -5.70 -4.35 6.02
N LYS A 11 -5.77 -3.39 6.96
CA LYS A 11 -5.66 -1.97 6.65
C LYS A 11 -4.25 -1.58 6.21
N SER A 12 -3.21 -2.02 6.94
CA SER A 12 -1.81 -1.77 6.58
C SER A 12 -1.44 -2.42 5.24
N MET A 13 -1.85 -3.68 5.01
CA MET A 13 -1.62 -4.34 3.72
C MET A 13 -2.25 -3.57 2.56
N ARG A 14 -3.54 -3.19 2.70
CA ARG A 14 -4.25 -2.44 1.66
C ARG A 14 -3.58 -1.10 1.37
N PHE A 15 -3.16 -0.38 2.40
CA PHE A 15 -2.48 0.90 2.23
C PHE A 15 -1.22 0.76 1.36
N PHE A 16 -0.32 -0.17 1.70
CA PHE A 16 0.91 -0.36 0.94
C PHE A 16 0.67 -0.88 -0.48
N ILE A 17 -0.29 -1.79 -0.68
CA ILE A 17 -0.66 -2.26 -2.03
C ILE A 17 -1.15 -1.08 -2.88
N ILE A 18 -2.04 -0.23 -2.34
CA ILE A 18 -2.60 0.91 -3.08
C ILE A 18 -1.50 1.90 -3.45
N VAL A 19 -0.62 2.24 -2.49
CA VAL A 19 0.50 3.16 -2.74
C VAL A 19 1.41 2.60 -3.83
N PHE A 20 1.76 1.31 -3.76
CA PHE A 20 2.62 0.69 -4.76
C PHE A 20 1.97 0.61 -6.14
N ALA A 21 0.67 0.30 -6.21
CA ALA A 21 -0.08 0.29 -7.46
C ALA A 21 -0.10 1.68 -8.12
N ILE A 22 -0.31 2.75 -7.34
CA ILE A 22 -0.29 4.13 -7.83
C ILE A 22 1.10 4.46 -8.39
N ILE A 23 2.17 4.10 -7.69
CA ILE A 23 3.54 4.33 -8.15
C ILE A 23 3.79 3.65 -9.50
N LEU A 24 3.39 2.37 -9.65
CA LEU A 24 3.54 1.65 -10.91
C LEU A 24 2.70 2.26 -12.04
N LEU A 25 1.48 2.70 -11.76
CA LEU A 25 0.64 3.36 -12.76
C LEU A 25 1.27 4.66 -13.25
N ILE A 26 1.81 5.48 -12.34
CA ILE A 26 2.52 6.72 -12.70
C ILE A 26 3.75 6.39 -13.53
N ALA A 27 4.56 5.40 -13.12
CA ALA A 27 5.76 5.01 -13.84
C ALA A 27 5.46 4.53 -15.27
N ASN A 28 4.45 3.67 -15.45
CA ASN A 28 4.01 3.20 -16.77
C ASN A 28 3.48 4.35 -17.64
N SER A 29 2.72 5.28 -17.05
CA SER A 29 2.18 6.44 -17.77
C SER A 29 3.30 7.36 -18.25
N VAL A 30 4.29 7.65 -17.41
CA VAL A 30 5.46 8.47 -17.76
C VAL A 30 6.25 7.79 -18.88
N PHE A 31 6.49 6.48 -18.77
CA PHE A 31 7.19 5.73 -19.80
C PHE A 31 6.47 5.79 -21.14
N PHE A 32 5.15 5.54 -21.15
CA PHE A 32 4.33 5.63 -22.37
C PHE A 32 4.46 7.00 -23.05
N VAL A 33 4.34 8.10 -22.30
CA VAL A 33 4.45 9.46 -22.85
C VAL A 33 5.84 9.70 -23.44
N ILE A 34 6.91 9.28 -22.76
CA ILE A 34 8.28 9.43 -23.25
C ILE A 34 8.48 8.62 -24.54
N SER A 35 8.09 7.35 -24.53
CA SER A 35 8.25 6.46 -25.68
C SER A 35 7.43 6.94 -26.89
N LYS A 36 6.19 7.39 -26.69
CA LYS A 36 5.38 7.95 -27.77
C LYS A 36 5.98 9.24 -28.33
N THR A 37 6.49 10.12 -27.46
CA THR A 37 7.18 11.34 -27.89
C THR A 37 8.45 11.03 -28.70
N GLN A 38 9.20 10.00 -28.32
CA GLN A 38 10.39 9.57 -29.06
C GLN A 38 10.02 8.95 -30.40
N TYR A 39 8.98 8.11 -30.43
CA TYR A 39 8.40 7.53 -31.64
C TYR A 39 8.02 8.61 -32.65
N ASP A 40 7.21 9.59 -32.24
CA ASP A 40 6.71 10.63 -33.15
C ASP A 40 7.87 11.47 -33.73
N LYS A 41 8.91 11.71 -32.92
CA LYS A 41 10.13 12.39 -33.38
C LYS A 41 10.92 11.55 -34.38
N GLN A 42 10.99 10.23 -34.17
CA GLN A 42 11.73 9.33 -35.04
C GLN A 42 11.01 9.15 -36.37
N VAL A 43 9.71 8.87 -36.36
CA VAL A 43 8.86 8.81 -37.58
C VAL A 43 8.97 10.09 -38.40
N LYS A 44 8.90 11.26 -37.74
CA LYS A 44 9.09 12.52 -38.42
C LYS A 44 10.46 12.61 -39.12
N ARG A 45 11.54 12.22 -38.42
CA ARG A 45 12.89 12.22 -39.01
C ARG A 45 12.98 11.27 -40.20
N ASP A 46 12.47 10.05 -40.06
CA ASP A 46 12.57 9.03 -41.09
C ASP A 46 11.77 9.40 -42.33
N ARG A 47 10.57 9.98 -42.16
CA ARG A 47 9.78 10.55 -43.25
C ARG A 47 10.51 11.70 -43.92
N ASP A 48 10.99 12.69 -43.16
CA ASP A 48 11.65 13.86 -43.73
C ASP A 48 12.93 13.43 -44.49
N SER A 49 13.67 12.43 -43.98
CA SER A 49 14.82 11.83 -44.68
C SER A 49 14.42 11.07 -45.95
N TYR A 50 13.33 10.31 -45.93
CA TYR A 50 12.81 9.63 -47.12
C TYR A 50 12.42 10.64 -48.22
N LEU A 51 11.69 11.71 -47.86
CA LEU A 51 11.28 12.74 -48.82
C LEU A 51 12.47 13.44 -49.48
N VAL A 52 13.50 13.80 -48.70
CA VAL A 52 14.73 14.40 -49.23
C VAL A 52 15.44 13.44 -50.18
N MET A 53 15.52 12.16 -49.82
CA MET A 53 16.13 11.14 -50.69
C MET A 53 15.35 10.99 -52.00
N MET A 54 14.01 10.94 -51.94
CA MET A 54 13.17 10.88 -53.14
C MET A 54 13.39 12.06 -54.07
N VAL A 55 13.43 13.29 -53.54
CA VAL A 55 13.75 14.48 -54.34
C VAL A 55 15.13 14.35 -54.99
N HIS A 56 16.14 13.90 -54.22
CA HIS A 56 17.50 13.73 -54.73
C HIS A 56 17.58 12.69 -55.86
N LEU A 57 16.95 11.53 -55.69
CA LEU A 57 16.97 10.46 -56.68
C LEU A 57 16.23 10.87 -57.97
N ILE A 58 15.06 11.49 -57.85
CA ILE A 58 14.30 11.96 -59.01
C ILE A 58 15.05 13.07 -59.78
N THR A 59 15.80 13.93 -59.08
CA THR A 59 16.48 15.07 -59.71
C THR A 59 17.86 14.73 -60.29
N MET A 60 18.61 13.84 -59.63
CA MET A 60 20.01 13.56 -59.98
C MET A 60 20.22 12.24 -60.71
N GLU A 61 19.32 11.28 -60.55
CA GLU A 61 19.38 9.97 -61.19
C GLU A 61 18.19 9.84 -62.15
N ASP A 62 17.22 9.00 -61.82
CA ASP A 62 15.98 8.82 -62.56
C ASP A 62 14.82 8.38 -61.65
N ILE A 63 13.62 8.38 -62.23
CA ILE A 63 12.40 7.96 -61.54
C ILE A 63 12.45 6.47 -61.19
N GLU A 64 13.07 5.63 -62.02
CA GLU A 64 13.18 4.19 -61.78
C GLU A 64 13.97 3.88 -60.51
N THR A 65 15.07 4.58 -60.26
CA THR A 65 15.86 4.46 -59.03
C THR A 65 15.06 4.89 -57.80
N ALA A 66 14.26 5.96 -57.91
CA ALA A 66 13.38 6.42 -56.82
C ALA A 66 12.28 5.39 -56.49
N VAL A 67 11.76 4.69 -57.50
CA VAL A 67 10.82 3.57 -57.33
C VAL A 67 11.48 2.41 -56.60
N VAL A 68 12.67 1.98 -57.04
CA VAL A 68 13.43 0.89 -56.39
C VAL A 68 13.75 1.23 -54.93
N TYR A 69 14.13 2.48 -54.65
CA TYR A 69 14.35 2.94 -53.28
C TYR A 69 13.07 2.86 -52.44
N SER A 70 11.92 3.26 -53.00
CA SER A 70 10.63 3.19 -52.31
C SER A 70 10.19 1.76 -52.01
N GLU A 71 10.41 0.84 -52.95
CA GLU A 71 10.20 -0.60 -52.76
C GLU A 71 11.07 -1.14 -51.62
N HIS A 72 12.36 -0.81 -51.62
CA HIS A 72 13.26 -1.23 -50.56
C HIS A 72 12.89 -0.62 -49.20
N TYR A 73 12.45 0.64 -49.19
CA TYR A 73 12.02 1.32 -47.97
C TYR A 73 10.77 0.67 -47.37
N TYR A 74 9.78 0.28 -48.20
CA TYR A 74 8.64 -0.51 -47.75
C TYR A 74 9.09 -1.84 -47.13
N HIS A 75 9.94 -2.61 -47.82
CA HIS A 75 10.38 -3.92 -47.32
C HIS A 75 11.26 -3.85 -46.05
N THR A 76 12.02 -2.78 -45.88
CA THR A 76 12.94 -2.64 -44.73
C THR A 76 12.33 -1.92 -43.55
N GLN A 77 11.38 -0.99 -43.76
CA GLN A 77 10.80 -0.18 -42.69
C GLN A 77 9.32 -0.51 -42.43
N GLY A 78 8.66 -1.26 -43.32
CA GLY A 78 7.23 -1.57 -43.23
C GLY A 78 6.31 -0.37 -43.48
N ILE A 79 6.84 0.70 -44.08
CA ILE A 79 6.12 1.94 -44.35
C ILE A 79 5.38 1.81 -45.68
N LYS A 80 4.06 1.99 -45.65
CA LYS A 80 3.23 1.97 -46.85
C LYS A 80 3.34 3.30 -47.57
N LEU A 81 3.52 3.23 -48.88
CA LEU A 81 3.85 4.36 -49.73
C LEU A 81 3.04 4.31 -51.02
N SER A 82 2.59 5.47 -51.48
CA SER A 82 2.15 5.64 -52.86
C SER A 82 2.72 6.94 -53.41
N VAL A 83 3.47 6.84 -54.51
CA VAL A 83 4.23 7.92 -55.14
C VAL A 83 3.57 8.30 -56.45
N TYR A 84 3.35 9.59 -56.64
CA TYR A 84 2.74 10.18 -57.83
C TYR A 84 3.71 11.16 -58.49
N ASP A 85 3.65 11.27 -59.81
CA ASP A 85 4.43 12.26 -60.57
C ASP A 85 3.83 13.67 -60.46
N SER A 86 4.44 14.62 -61.16
CA SER A 86 4.00 16.02 -61.23
C SER A 86 2.66 16.20 -61.96
N GLU A 87 2.24 15.23 -62.77
CA GLU A 87 0.94 15.17 -63.47
C GLU A 87 -0.12 14.40 -62.66
N ASN A 88 0.23 13.94 -61.46
CA ASN A 88 -0.61 13.13 -60.57
C ASN A 88 -0.91 11.71 -61.10
N ASN A 89 -0.05 11.16 -61.94
CA ASN A 89 -0.06 9.74 -62.30
C ASN A 89 0.66 8.92 -61.25
N LEU A 90 0.12 7.75 -60.91
CA LEU A 90 0.73 6.82 -59.97
C LEU A 90 2.00 6.21 -60.58
N ILE A 91 3.13 6.41 -59.92
CA ILE A 91 4.44 5.83 -60.31
C ILE A 91 4.74 4.57 -59.53
N PHE A 92 4.43 4.56 -58.23
CA PHE A 92 4.70 3.44 -57.34
C PHE A 92 3.63 3.34 -56.26
N ILE A 93 3.31 2.11 -55.89
CA ILE A 93 2.49 1.79 -54.73
C ILE A 93 3.11 0.57 -54.05
N SER A 94 3.21 0.60 -52.73
CA SER A 94 3.56 -0.58 -51.95
C SER A 94 2.53 -1.69 -52.16
N GLU A 95 2.85 -2.93 -51.77
CA GLU A 95 1.95 -4.08 -51.92
C GLU A 95 0.56 -3.83 -51.32
N GLU A 96 0.51 -3.02 -50.25
CA GLU A 96 -0.71 -2.48 -49.68
C GLU A 96 -0.77 -0.95 -49.86
N ASN A 97 -1.96 -0.42 -50.14
CA ASN A 97 -2.17 1.02 -50.26
C ASN A 97 -2.00 1.70 -48.89
N PRO A 98 -1.29 2.83 -48.76
CA PRO A 98 -1.33 3.64 -47.55
C PRO A 98 -2.77 4.02 -47.19
N ASN A 99 -3.10 3.89 -45.90
CA ASN A 99 -4.39 4.32 -45.34
C ASN A 99 -4.39 5.79 -44.92
N SER A 100 -3.24 6.45 -45.00
CA SER A 100 -3.07 7.86 -44.67
C SER A 100 -3.65 8.75 -45.76
N ASP A 101 -4.49 9.71 -45.38
CA ASP A 101 -4.95 10.79 -46.27
C ASP A 101 -3.91 11.91 -46.43
N ILE A 102 -2.75 11.80 -45.78
CA ILE A 102 -1.74 12.85 -45.74
C ILE A 102 -0.79 12.68 -46.91
N MET A 103 -0.92 13.61 -47.86
CA MET A 103 -0.05 13.73 -49.03
C MET A 103 1.08 14.72 -48.77
N TYR A 104 2.32 14.31 -49.05
CA TYR A 104 3.52 15.12 -48.96
C TYR A 104 4.01 15.48 -50.36
N SER A 105 4.22 16.76 -50.64
CA SER A 105 4.75 17.23 -51.93
C SER A 105 6.26 17.02 -52.01
N LEU A 106 6.73 16.50 -53.14
CA LEU A 106 8.15 16.42 -53.50
C LEU A 106 8.52 17.67 -54.29
N ILE A 107 9.24 18.60 -53.66
CA ILE A 107 9.64 19.87 -54.26
C ILE A 107 11.17 19.92 -54.30
N SER A 108 11.75 20.24 -55.45
CA SER A 108 13.20 20.42 -55.59
C SER A 108 13.69 21.68 -54.86
N ASP A 109 15.00 21.79 -54.65
CA ASP A 109 15.62 23.00 -54.09
C ASP A 109 15.37 24.26 -54.94
N GLU A 110 15.04 24.09 -56.22
CA GLU A 110 14.68 25.16 -57.16
C GLU A 110 13.18 25.50 -57.17
N GLY A 111 12.39 24.84 -56.32
CA GLY A 111 10.94 25.05 -56.21
C GLY A 111 10.12 24.33 -57.27
N ILE A 112 10.71 23.38 -58.00
CA ILE A 112 10.02 22.60 -59.04
C ILE A 112 9.22 21.48 -58.36
N ASN A 113 7.93 21.35 -58.70
CA ASN A 113 7.11 20.24 -58.23
C ASN A 113 7.49 18.95 -59.00
N LEU A 114 8.02 17.97 -58.27
CA LEU A 114 8.45 16.68 -58.81
C LEU A 114 7.36 15.61 -58.67
N GLY A 115 6.38 15.83 -57.80
CA GLY A 115 5.32 14.88 -57.53
C GLY A 115 4.87 14.89 -56.07
N SER A 116 4.27 13.80 -55.63
CA SER A 116 3.77 13.68 -54.25
C SER A 116 3.82 12.25 -53.74
N VAL A 117 3.85 12.10 -52.41
CA VAL A 117 3.89 10.80 -51.72
C VAL A 117 2.89 10.77 -50.59
N TYR A 118 2.08 9.71 -50.54
CA TYR A 118 1.36 9.35 -49.32
C TYR A 118 2.26 8.45 -48.47
N TYR A 119 2.39 8.80 -47.20
CA TYR A 119 3.26 8.14 -46.25
C TYR A 119 2.43 7.66 -45.06
N ASP A 120 2.47 6.35 -44.79
CA ASP A 120 1.72 5.69 -43.72
C ASP A 120 2.66 4.82 -42.88
N ASP A 121 2.83 5.22 -41.61
CA ASP A 121 3.69 4.58 -40.62
C ASP A 121 2.95 3.63 -39.67
N GLU A 122 1.64 3.42 -39.82
CA GLU A 122 0.86 2.58 -38.90
C GLU A 122 1.37 1.13 -38.86
N SER A 123 1.79 0.60 -40.01
CA SER A 123 2.39 -0.74 -40.13
C SER A 123 3.91 -0.76 -40.00
N SER A 124 4.52 0.35 -39.60
CA SER A 124 5.98 0.45 -39.51
C SER A 124 6.54 -0.58 -38.53
N ILE A 125 7.72 -1.12 -38.84
CA ILE A 125 8.48 -1.99 -37.92
C ILE A 125 8.70 -1.29 -36.59
N LEU A 126 8.99 0.01 -36.63
CA LEU A 126 9.20 0.84 -35.46
C LEU A 126 7.93 0.94 -34.58
N GLY A 127 6.74 1.00 -35.20
CA GLY A 127 5.45 0.98 -34.50
C GLY A 127 5.16 -0.36 -33.83
N LEU A 128 5.51 -1.46 -34.49
CA LEU A 128 5.42 -2.80 -33.92
C LEU A 128 6.37 -2.95 -32.73
N GLU A 129 7.65 -2.57 -32.87
CA GLU A 129 8.65 -2.61 -31.79
C GLU A 129 8.22 -1.78 -30.57
N LEU A 130 7.64 -0.59 -30.79
CA LEU A 130 7.10 0.24 -29.71
C LEU A 130 5.96 -0.50 -28.98
N THR A 131 5.03 -1.08 -29.74
CA THR A 131 3.87 -1.79 -29.19
C THR A 131 4.31 -3.00 -28.38
N GLU A 132 5.22 -3.82 -28.92
CA GLU A 132 5.82 -4.96 -28.23
C GLU A 132 6.54 -4.53 -26.95
N GLY A 133 7.32 -3.45 -27.02
CA GLY A 133 8.00 -2.87 -25.86
C GLY A 133 7.03 -2.46 -24.75
N ILE A 134 5.90 -1.82 -25.11
CA ILE A 134 4.85 -1.45 -24.16
C ILE A 134 4.21 -2.70 -23.54
N VAL A 135 3.93 -3.74 -24.32
CA VAL A 135 3.36 -4.99 -23.81
C VAL A 135 4.30 -5.67 -22.82
N ILE A 136 5.59 -5.76 -23.16
CA ILE A 136 6.62 -6.35 -22.29
C ILE A 136 6.75 -5.56 -20.99
N LEU A 137 6.79 -4.24 -21.06
CA LEU A 137 6.90 -3.37 -19.89
C LEU A 137 5.70 -3.52 -18.95
N ASN A 138 4.48 -3.62 -19.50
CA ASN A 138 3.28 -3.88 -18.70
C ASN A 138 3.32 -5.26 -18.04
N ALA A 139 3.78 -6.30 -18.76
CA ALA A 139 3.95 -7.63 -18.20
C ALA A 139 4.97 -7.65 -17.04
N ILE A 140 6.11 -6.97 -17.20
CA ILE A 140 7.11 -6.81 -16.14
C ILE A 140 6.52 -6.07 -14.94
N SER A 141 5.79 -4.98 -15.18
CA SER A 141 5.12 -4.22 -14.11
C SER A 141 4.14 -5.07 -13.31
N LEU A 142 3.37 -5.92 -14.00
CA LEU A 142 2.45 -6.85 -13.35
C LEU A 142 3.20 -7.88 -12.50
N LEU A 143 4.30 -8.43 -13.02
CA LEU A 143 5.15 -9.36 -12.26
C LEU A 143 5.76 -8.71 -11.01
N LEU A 144 6.24 -7.46 -11.14
CA LEU A 144 6.73 -6.68 -10.00
C LEU A 144 5.63 -6.44 -8.96
N PHE A 145 4.42 -6.11 -9.40
CA PHE A 145 3.26 -5.95 -8.53
C PHE A 145 2.92 -7.21 -7.74
N ILE A 146 2.87 -8.36 -8.41
CA ILE A 146 2.57 -9.64 -7.77
C ILE A 146 3.69 -10.01 -6.79
N SER A 147 4.95 -9.91 -7.22
CA SER A 147 6.13 -10.24 -6.40
C SER A 147 6.18 -9.37 -5.13
N PHE A 148 6.05 -8.06 -5.28
CA PHE A 148 6.00 -7.13 -4.15
C PHE A 148 4.86 -7.47 -3.18
N SER A 149 3.66 -7.74 -3.71
CA SER A 149 2.51 -8.10 -2.88
C SER A 149 2.74 -9.38 -2.07
N VAL A 150 3.36 -10.39 -2.67
CA VAL A 150 3.69 -11.64 -1.97
C VAL A 150 4.75 -11.42 -0.88
N ILE A 151 5.82 -10.68 -1.19
CA ILE A 151 6.89 -10.36 -0.23
C ILE A 151 6.32 -9.56 0.94
N LEU A 152 5.57 -8.50 0.66
CA LEU A 152 4.91 -7.66 1.66
C LEU A 152 3.98 -8.48 2.55
N TYR A 153 3.18 -9.38 1.97
CA TYR A 153 2.30 -10.25 2.72
C TYR A 153 3.09 -11.14 3.69
N ARG A 154 4.17 -11.78 3.21
CA ARG A 154 5.03 -12.63 4.05
C ARG A 154 5.67 -11.83 5.18
N TYR A 155 6.23 -10.66 4.85
CA TYR A 155 6.88 -9.77 5.81
C TYR A 155 5.92 -9.31 6.91
N LEU A 156 4.78 -8.72 6.53
CA LEU A 156 3.78 -8.25 7.48
C LEU A 156 3.24 -9.41 8.32
N ASN A 157 2.91 -10.54 7.70
CA ASN A 157 2.40 -11.71 8.42
C ASN A 157 3.38 -12.24 9.47
N SER A 158 4.69 -12.17 9.21
CA SER A 158 5.72 -12.53 10.18
C SER A 158 5.68 -11.61 11.40
N TRP A 159 5.69 -10.30 11.19
CA TRP A 159 5.58 -9.30 12.25
C TRP A 159 4.28 -9.43 13.05
N TYR A 160 3.16 -9.69 12.37
CA TYR A 160 1.87 -9.90 13.03
C TYR A 160 1.87 -11.10 13.97
N LYS A 161 2.51 -12.21 13.60
CA LYS A 161 2.59 -13.38 14.47
C LYS A 161 3.38 -13.10 15.74
N LEU A 162 4.49 -12.36 15.62
CA LEU A 162 5.28 -11.95 16.79
C LEU A 162 4.45 -11.05 17.70
N LEU A 163 3.75 -10.07 17.12
CA LEU A 163 2.91 -9.12 17.86
C LEU A 163 1.73 -9.83 18.55
N GLU A 164 1.05 -10.73 17.85
CA GLU A 164 -0.03 -11.54 18.40
C GLU A 164 0.46 -12.42 19.55
N GLY A 165 1.62 -13.07 19.40
CA GLY A 165 2.23 -13.87 20.46
C GLY A 165 2.56 -13.05 21.71
N ASP A 166 3.01 -11.82 21.56
CA ASP A 166 3.26 -10.90 22.68
C ASP A 166 1.93 -10.45 23.33
N PHE A 167 0.90 -10.12 22.54
CA PHE A 167 -0.42 -9.77 23.07
C PHE A 167 -1.05 -10.90 23.90
N GLU A 168 -0.90 -12.16 23.49
CA GLU A 168 -1.40 -13.33 24.24
C GLU A 168 -0.68 -13.54 25.60
N ARG A 169 0.52 -12.98 25.77
CA ARG A 169 1.32 -13.08 27.00
C ARG A 169 1.03 -11.95 27.99
N ILE A 170 0.35 -10.88 27.57
CA ILE A 170 0.00 -9.76 28.45
C ILE A 170 -0.77 -10.26 29.69
N GLY A 171 -0.38 -9.78 30.86
CA GLY A 171 -0.92 -10.14 32.16
C GLY A 171 -0.22 -11.34 32.82
N ARG A 172 0.73 -12.00 32.15
CA ARG A 172 1.54 -13.07 32.74
C ARG A 172 2.83 -12.52 33.33
N LYS A 173 3.33 -13.13 34.41
CA LYS A 173 4.64 -12.83 35.02
C LYS A 173 5.85 -13.29 34.17
N ASP A 174 5.62 -13.67 32.93
CA ASP A 174 6.65 -14.19 32.03
C ASP A 174 7.22 -13.04 31.18
N ASN A 175 8.55 -12.97 31.06
CA ASN A 175 9.26 -11.79 30.54
C ASN A 175 9.74 -11.94 29.09
N ASN A 176 9.34 -13.00 28.39
CA ASN A 176 9.82 -13.23 27.04
C ASN A 176 8.93 -12.50 26.02
N PHE A 177 9.13 -11.21 25.81
CA PHE A 177 8.47 -10.41 24.79
C PHE A 177 9.42 -10.13 23.62
N ASN A 178 8.89 -10.06 22.40
CA ASN A 178 9.64 -9.65 21.21
C ASN A 178 9.70 -8.11 21.09
N PHE A 179 8.71 -7.41 21.65
CA PHE A 179 8.63 -5.95 21.64
C PHE A 179 8.83 -5.37 23.06
N SER A 180 9.89 -4.58 23.25
CA SER A 180 10.23 -3.96 24.53
C SER A 180 9.12 -3.10 25.11
N ASP A 181 8.38 -2.39 24.24
CA ASP A 181 7.29 -1.52 24.68
C ASP A 181 6.14 -2.33 25.29
N LEU A 182 5.86 -3.51 24.73
CA LEU A 182 4.86 -4.43 25.28
C LEU A 182 5.33 -5.09 26.56
N GLU A 183 6.63 -5.39 26.67
CA GLU A 183 7.24 -5.88 27.90
C GLU A 183 7.08 -4.87 29.04
N GLU A 184 7.44 -3.61 28.80
CA GLU A 184 7.34 -2.55 29.79
C GLU A 184 5.89 -2.34 30.26
N LEU A 185 4.95 -2.31 29.31
CA LEU A 185 3.52 -2.24 29.61
C LEU A 185 3.06 -3.44 30.46
N ASN A 186 3.53 -4.64 30.13
CA ASN A 186 3.21 -5.85 30.88
C ASN A 186 3.75 -5.79 32.32
N ILE A 187 5.00 -5.37 32.51
CA ILE A 187 5.62 -5.21 33.84
C ILE A 187 4.79 -4.23 34.68
N ARG A 188 4.41 -3.07 34.11
CA ARG A 188 3.56 -2.10 34.79
C ARG A 188 2.20 -2.68 35.16
N LEU A 189 1.56 -3.41 34.23
CA LEU A 189 0.26 -4.04 34.45
C LEU A 189 0.32 -5.09 35.57
N VAL A 190 1.30 -5.99 35.53
CA VAL A 190 1.51 -7.03 36.55
C VAL A 190 1.74 -6.39 37.92
N ASN A 191 2.56 -5.35 38.00
CA ASN A 191 2.79 -4.61 39.24
C ASN A 191 1.52 -3.97 39.80
N LEU A 192 0.65 -3.45 38.93
CA LEU A 192 -0.65 -2.89 39.35
C LEU A 192 -1.59 -3.98 39.88
N ILE A 193 -1.65 -5.13 39.21
CA ILE A 193 -2.45 -6.29 39.65
C ILE A 193 -1.95 -6.78 41.02
N GLU A 194 -0.64 -6.86 41.23
CA GLU A 194 -0.04 -7.29 42.49
C GLU A 194 -0.31 -6.29 43.62
N LYS A 195 -0.18 -4.98 43.35
CA LYS A 195 -0.55 -3.93 44.31
C LYS A 195 -2.04 -3.98 44.67
N GLU A 196 -2.92 -4.17 43.70
CA GLU A 196 -4.36 -4.30 43.95
C GLU A 196 -4.65 -5.50 44.86
N LYS A 197 -4.00 -6.63 44.61
CA LYS A 197 -4.15 -7.84 45.43
C LYS A 197 -3.75 -7.58 46.89
N ILE A 198 -2.59 -6.95 47.11
CA ILE A 198 -2.11 -6.60 48.46
C ILE A 198 -3.08 -5.65 49.17
N LEU A 199 -3.59 -4.63 48.47
CA LEU A 199 -4.57 -3.70 49.04
C LEU A 199 -5.86 -4.40 49.46
N ARG A 200 -6.36 -5.36 48.66
CA ARG A 200 -7.53 -6.16 49.01
C ARG A 200 -7.28 -7.06 50.21
N GLU A 201 -6.09 -7.66 50.32
CA GLU A 201 -5.70 -8.47 51.48
C GLU A 201 -5.64 -7.61 52.75
N ASN A 202 -4.98 -6.45 52.70
CA ASN A 202 -4.91 -5.50 53.81
C ASN A 202 -6.30 -5.01 54.23
N GLN A 203 -7.16 -4.65 53.27
CA GLN A 203 -8.53 -4.23 53.57
C GLN A 203 -9.32 -5.32 54.30
N ARG A 204 -9.14 -6.59 53.90
CA ARG A 204 -9.79 -7.73 54.54
C ARG A 204 -9.25 -7.93 55.96
N GLU A 205 -7.95 -7.79 56.17
CA GLU A 205 -7.33 -7.90 57.48
C GLU A 205 -7.78 -6.77 58.42
N TYR A 206 -7.78 -5.51 57.97
CA TYR A 206 -8.29 -4.38 58.75
C TYR A 206 -9.75 -4.56 59.12
N THR A 207 -10.59 -4.98 58.17
CA THR A 207 -12.02 -5.25 58.47
C THR A 207 -12.16 -6.35 59.53
N ARG A 208 -11.30 -7.37 59.49
CA ARG A 208 -11.32 -8.46 60.47
C ARG A 208 -10.84 -8.00 61.85
N SER A 209 -9.80 -7.18 61.91
CA SER A 209 -9.31 -6.57 63.15
C SER A 209 -10.40 -5.70 63.76
N ILE A 210 -10.94 -4.76 62.99
CA ILE A 210 -12.05 -3.90 63.42
C ILE A 210 -13.22 -4.75 63.92
N ALA A 211 -13.66 -5.76 63.17
CA ALA A 211 -14.75 -6.62 63.62
C ALA A 211 -14.43 -7.38 64.93
N HIS A 212 -13.17 -7.78 65.14
CA HIS A 212 -12.74 -8.39 66.39
C HIS A 212 -12.77 -7.38 67.55
N ASP A 213 -12.28 -6.16 67.29
CA ASP A 213 -12.20 -5.08 68.27
C ASP A 213 -13.58 -4.56 68.65
N PHE A 214 -14.56 -4.55 67.73
CA PHE A 214 -15.97 -4.29 68.04
C PHE A 214 -16.66 -5.45 68.77
N LYS A 215 -16.31 -6.72 68.44
CA LYS A 215 -16.95 -7.90 69.04
C LYS A 215 -16.65 -8.03 70.53
N THR A 216 -15.44 -7.68 70.95
CA THR A 216 -14.98 -7.80 72.35
C THR A 216 -15.84 -6.97 73.33
N PRO A 217 -15.96 -5.64 73.19
CA PRO A 217 -16.80 -4.81 74.06
C PRO A 217 -18.28 -5.17 73.93
N LEU A 218 -18.79 -5.46 72.73
CA LEU A 218 -20.18 -5.90 72.55
C LEU A 218 -20.49 -7.22 73.29
N THR A 219 -19.53 -8.14 73.35
CA THR A 219 -19.69 -9.40 74.11
C THR A 219 -19.68 -9.12 75.61
N VAL A 220 -18.83 -8.19 76.08
CA VAL A 220 -18.77 -7.74 77.47
C VAL A 220 -20.09 -7.06 77.87
N ILE A 221 -20.56 -6.08 77.10
CA ILE A 221 -21.85 -5.40 77.30
C ILE A 221 -22.99 -6.43 77.34
N ARG A 222 -23.01 -7.38 76.41
CA ARG A 222 -24.01 -8.45 76.39
C ARG A 222 -23.94 -9.33 77.64
N ALA A 223 -22.75 -9.70 78.11
CA ALA A 223 -22.58 -10.50 79.32
C ALA A 223 -23.07 -9.75 80.57
N TYR A 224 -22.82 -8.44 80.66
CA TYR A 224 -23.36 -7.59 81.72
C TYR A 224 -24.89 -7.54 81.70
N ILE A 225 -25.51 -7.32 80.52
CA ILE A 225 -26.97 -7.31 80.35
C ILE A 225 -27.58 -8.67 80.72
N GLU A 226 -26.99 -9.78 80.25
CA GLU A 226 -27.46 -11.13 80.59
C GLU A 226 -27.31 -11.42 82.10
N GLY A 227 -26.22 -10.97 82.74
CA GLY A 227 -26.00 -11.13 84.18
C GLY A 227 -27.01 -10.36 85.04
N ILE A 228 -27.38 -9.15 84.63
CA ILE A 228 -28.45 -8.35 85.23
C ILE A 228 -29.81 -9.05 85.05
N PHE A 229 -30.12 -9.50 83.83
CA PHE A 229 -31.39 -10.15 83.51
C PHE A 229 -31.60 -11.45 84.31
N LEU A 230 -30.54 -12.24 84.50
CA LEU A 230 -30.56 -13.48 85.28
C LEU A 230 -30.54 -13.24 86.80
N LYS A 231 -30.62 -11.99 87.28
CA LYS A 231 -30.53 -11.57 88.69
C LYS A 231 -29.24 -12.04 89.38
N ARG A 232 -28.17 -12.25 88.61
CA ARG A 232 -26.84 -12.60 89.12
C ARG A 232 -25.99 -11.37 89.43
N LEU A 233 -26.36 -10.22 88.88
CA LEU A 233 -25.80 -8.90 89.17
C LEU A 233 -26.93 -7.96 89.61
N GLU A 234 -26.67 -7.12 90.61
CA GLU A 234 -27.60 -6.07 91.02
C GLU A 234 -27.50 -4.87 90.08
N PHE A 235 -28.65 -4.32 89.67
CA PHE A 235 -28.68 -3.13 88.83
C PHE A 235 -28.31 -1.91 89.68
N ASN A 236 -27.04 -1.50 89.63
CA ASN A 236 -26.52 -0.36 90.36
C ASN A 236 -25.79 0.62 89.42
N ASP A 237 -25.56 1.84 89.89
CA ASP A 237 -24.91 2.90 89.11
C ASP A 237 -23.49 2.51 88.65
N GLN A 238 -22.84 1.59 89.34
CA GLN A 238 -21.50 1.09 88.99
C GLN A 238 -21.54 0.20 87.74
N ALA A 239 -22.48 -0.72 87.64
CA ALA A 239 -22.66 -1.57 86.47
C ALA A 239 -23.08 -0.75 85.23
N PHE A 240 -23.85 0.33 85.44
CA PHE A 240 -24.17 1.26 84.35
C PHE A 240 -22.93 2.02 83.87
N LYS A 241 -22.07 2.45 84.80
CA LYS A 241 -20.82 3.15 84.51
C LYS A 241 -19.81 2.26 83.77
N ASP A 242 -19.67 0.99 84.19
CA ASP A 242 -18.76 0.04 83.54
C ASP A 242 -19.22 -0.30 82.10
N ILE A 243 -20.53 -0.38 81.85
CA ILE A 243 -21.07 -0.52 80.48
C ILE A 243 -20.84 0.77 79.67
N LEU A 244 -21.01 1.95 80.27
CA LEU A 244 -20.77 3.23 79.61
C LEU A 244 -19.30 3.39 79.22
N ASP A 245 -18.39 3.07 80.12
CA ASP A 245 -16.94 3.12 79.89
C ASP A 245 -16.54 2.15 78.75
N GLU A 246 -17.15 0.97 78.67
CA GLU A 246 -16.89 0.02 77.58
C GLU A 246 -17.50 0.47 76.23
N VAL A 247 -18.59 1.26 76.27
CA VAL A 247 -19.19 1.89 75.07
C VAL A 247 -18.40 3.11 74.61
N ASP A 248 -17.82 3.88 75.53
CA ASP A 248 -16.99 5.05 75.22
C ASP A 248 -15.59 4.64 74.71
N ASN A 249 -15.17 3.39 74.96
CA ASN A 249 -13.93 2.79 74.46
C ASN A 249 -14.06 2.12 73.07
N LEU A 250 -15.24 2.18 72.42
CA LEU A 250 -15.51 1.75 71.04
C LEU A 250 -15.19 2.84 70.01
#